data_AF-A0A165E3F8-F1
#
_entry.id   AF-A0A165E3F8-F1
#
_cell.length_a   1.000
_cell.length_b   1.000
_cell.length_c   1.000
_cell.angle_alpha   90.00
_cell.angle_beta   90.00
_cell.angle_gamma   90.00
#
_symmetry.space_group_name_H-M   'P 1'
#
loop_
_entity.id
_entity.type
_entity.pdbx_description
1 polymer ?
#
loop_
_entity_poly.entity_id
_entity_poly.type
_entity_poly.pdbx_seq_one_letter_code
_entity_poly.pdbx_strand_id
1 'polypeptide(L)'
;MSQYNLGGMAFPGGHTASEPFDPWRSNTPSTSSEAGPAAPAEEPHNSSAPKASGVVRNPSPTTLPAFSTPQTWEWKGVPYTTIEEAANAAAPNTIPNDVKEWVMNVVRSFVMRDVVSSYEALRQKMDERHERTVASLEDEVLARIHVKIMAVEMRDQLKVARAQIGTLSADSKRLIKVNNNLTLEVQAICKDFEDYKDEIKGQMDTLYSNMVALKEAQEKTTTYIVSNHRPVNLVNRLSELSSPILPSIREGSHDKDKIQQANVHLEGRAALYMKEYAIKLTSGQDVGTWAEYTRKLEMAYKMLDPKHTAQSLLDAHCAIRHKTMIAFAENFRAYAPKSGYSDEDLIIKIREQRSTHIQTVMSVTETLDPSKIPTTWMDYLEFCLEIEIKHLQQISGNKATGQTATTRATALKDPNAMDTST
;
A
#
# COMPACT_ATOMS: atom_id res chain seq x y z
N MET A 1 -31.40 -40.98 -11.76
CA MET A 1 -32.33 -41.40 -10.69
C MET A 1 -31.53 -41.60 -9.40
N SER A 2 -31.58 -40.63 -8.49
CA SER A 2 -31.49 -40.85 -7.04
C SER A 2 -31.75 -39.51 -6.36
N GLN A 3 -32.86 -39.49 -5.63
CA GLN A 3 -33.31 -38.41 -4.75
C GLN A 3 -32.59 -38.57 -3.41
N TYR A 4 -32.15 -37.46 -2.81
CA TYR A 4 -32.09 -37.37 -1.35
C TYR A 4 -32.69 -36.02 -0.92
N ASN A 5 -33.80 -36.15 -0.20
CA ASN A 5 -34.59 -35.07 0.35
C ASN A 5 -33.91 -34.45 1.58
N LEU A 6 -34.08 -33.14 1.69
CA LEU A 6 -33.71 -32.29 2.81
C LEU A 6 -34.68 -32.52 3.98
N GLY A 7 -34.15 -32.94 5.13
CA GLY A 7 -34.87 -33.00 6.40
C GLY A 7 -34.48 -31.81 7.28
N GLY A 8 -35.44 -30.94 7.58
CA GLY A 8 -35.33 -29.94 8.63
C GLY A 8 -35.57 -30.55 10.01
N MET A 9 -34.93 -29.97 11.04
CA MET A 9 -35.32 -30.17 12.43
C MET A 9 -35.11 -28.89 13.25
N ALA A 10 -36.00 -28.75 14.21
CA ALA A 10 -36.31 -27.57 15.01
C ALA A 10 -35.34 -27.31 16.17
N PHE A 11 -35.31 -26.05 16.61
CA PHE A 11 -34.75 -25.61 17.88
C PHE A 11 -35.75 -25.82 19.03
N PRO A 12 -35.30 -26.26 20.22
CA PRO A 12 -35.84 -25.81 21.50
C PRO A 12 -34.86 -24.76 22.09
N GLY A 13 -35.30 -23.66 22.69
CA GLY A 13 -36.20 -23.64 23.85
C GLY A 13 -35.32 -23.63 25.11
N GLY A 14 -35.08 -22.42 25.65
CA GLY A 14 -34.06 -22.19 26.68
C GLY A 14 -34.42 -22.66 28.09
N HIS A 15 -33.41 -22.70 28.96
CA HIS A 15 -33.56 -22.57 30.40
C HIS A 15 -32.34 -21.88 31.00
N THR A 16 -32.62 -20.85 31.78
CA THR A 16 -31.74 -20.16 32.73
C THR A 16 -31.29 -21.11 33.84
N ALA A 17 -29.99 -21.22 34.07
CA ALA A 17 -29.44 -21.79 35.29
C ALA A 17 -28.46 -20.79 35.91
N SER A 18 -28.83 -20.36 37.12
CA SER A 18 -28.13 -19.39 37.95
C SER A 18 -26.77 -19.91 38.43
N GLU A 19 -25.74 -19.06 38.37
CA GLU A 19 -24.44 -19.28 39.00
C GLU A 19 -24.55 -19.20 40.53
N PRO A 20 -23.82 -20.04 41.29
CA PRO A 20 -23.72 -19.92 42.73
C PRO A 20 -22.66 -18.88 43.14
N PHE A 21 -23.08 -18.04 44.09
CA PHE A 21 -22.35 -16.97 44.74
C PHE A 21 -21.11 -17.49 45.51
N ASP A 22 -19.95 -16.88 45.28
CA ASP A 22 -18.68 -17.16 45.98
C ASP A 22 -18.53 -16.21 47.19
N PRO A 23 -18.47 -16.69 48.45
CA PRO A 23 -18.52 -15.84 49.64
C PRO A 23 -17.13 -15.61 50.25
N TRP A 24 -16.13 -15.17 49.47
CA TRP A 24 -14.84 -14.71 50.01
C TRP A 24 -14.24 -13.57 49.17
N ARG A 25 -14.81 -12.37 49.28
CA ARG A 25 -14.13 -11.12 48.94
C ARG A 25 -14.21 -10.16 50.11
N SER A 26 -13.07 -9.98 50.76
CA SER A 26 -12.89 -9.02 51.85
C SER A 26 -12.79 -7.61 51.28
N ASN A 27 -13.66 -6.73 51.77
CA ASN A 27 -13.61 -5.28 51.60
C ASN A 27 -12.43 -4.70 52.38
N THR A 28 -11.68 -3.79 51.77
CA THR A 28 -10.85 -2.79 52.47
C THR A 28 -11.28 -1.40 52.03
N PRO A 29 -11.53 -0.44 52.94
CA PRO A 29 -12.10 0.85 52.60
C PRO A 29 -11.04 1.84 52.11
N SER A 30 -11.43 2.65 51.13
CA SER A 30 -10.71 3.84 50.70
C SER A 30 -10.64 4.90 51.80
N THR A 31 -9.49 5.52 51.97
CA THR A 31 -9.35 6.84 52.60
C THR A 31 -8.94 7.88 51.55
N SER A 32 -9.65 9.00 51.59
CA SER A 32 -9.45 10.21 50.79
C SER A 32 -8.30 11.06 51.35
N SER A 33 -7.56 11.76 50.48
CA SER A 33 -6.97 13.08 50.77
C SER A 33 -6.54 13.78 49.47
N GLU A 34 -6.54 15.10 49.55
CA GLU A 34 -6.69 16.12 48.50
C GLU A 34 -5.41 16.99 48.34
N ALA A 35 -5.27 17.59 47.14
CA ALA A 35 -4.44 18.75 46.72
C ALA A 35 -2.88 18.66 46.60
N GLY A 36 -2.36 19.14 45.45
CA GLY A 36 -0.92 19.33 45.09
C GLY A 36 -0.33 20.68 45.57
N PRO A 37 0.65 21.35 44.90
CA PRO A 37 1.45 21.02 43.69
C PRO A 37 2.99 21.32 43.83
N ALA A 38 3.70 21.29 42.68
CA ALA A 38 4.98 21.94 42.33
C ALA A 38 6.31 21.12 42.36
N ALA A 39 7.02 21.17 41.22
CA ALA A 39 8.40 20.73 40.99
C ALA A 39 9.42 21.81 41.48
N PRO A 40 10.76 21.58 41.57
CA PRO A 40 11.62 21.36 40.38
C PRO A 40 12.92 20.51 40.56
N ALA A 41 13.59 20.30 39.41
CA ALA A 41 15.06 20.23 39.20
C ALA A 41 15.84 18.87 39.20
N GLU A 42 16.42 18.63 38.02
CA GLU A 42 17.82 18.22 37.69
C GLU A 42 18.41 16.82 38.02
N GLU A 43 18.56 16.05 36.92
CA GLU A 43 19.81 15.39 36.45
C GLU A 43 20.36 14.13 37.19
N PRO A 44 21.36 13.40 36.62
CA PRO A 44 21.14 12.17 35.85
C PRO A 44 21.69 10.90 36.54
N HIS A 45 21.00 9.76 36.38
CA HIS A 45 21.56 8.47 36.79
C HIS A 45 21.41 7.38 35.73
N ASN A 46 22.58 7.03 35.16
CA ASN A 46 22.89 5.72 34.62
C ASN A 46 22.60 4.63 35.66
N SER A 47 22.39 3.41 35.16
CA SER A 47 22.22 2.14 35.89
C SER A 47 20.79 1.80 36.30
N SER A 48 20.09 1.07 35.43
CA SER A 48 19.04 0.16 35.86
C SER A 48 19.53 -1.27 35.70
N ALA A 49 20.01 -1.81 36.81
CA ALA A 49 20.17 -3.24 37.02
C ALA A 49 18.84 -3.97 36.75
N PRO A 50 18.87 -5.20 36.21
CA PRO A 50 17.66 -5.96 35.98
C PRO A 50 17.02 -6.30 37.32
N LYS A 51 15.74 -5.93 37.47
CA LYS A 51 14.87 -6.42 38.56
C LYS A 51 15.02 -7.93 38.63
N ALA A 52 15.62 -8.41 39.72
CA ALA A 52 15.69 -9.82 40.05
C ALA A 52 14.26 -10.36 40.08
N SER A 53 13.89 -11.06 39.00
CA SER A 53 12.72 -11.90 38.97
C SER A 53 12.88 -12.87 40.13
N GLY A 54 11.92 -12.87 41.04
CA GLY A 54 11.84 -13.82 42.14
C GLY A 54 11.86 -15.22 41.54
N VAL A 55 13.05 -15.82 41.49
CA VAL A 55 13.25 -17.23 41.20
C VAL A 55 12.62 -17.95 42.37
N VAL A 56 11.32 -18.21 42.27
CA VAL A 56 10.67 -19.26 43.03
C VAL A 56 11.39 -20.53 42.62
N ARG A 57 12.37 -20.94 43.44
CA ARG A 57 13.02 -22.23 43.30
C ARG A 57 11.93 -23.28 43.46
N ASN A 58 11.45 -23.79 42.33
CA ASN A 58 10.58 -24.93 42.31
C ASN A 58 11.36 -26.09 42.97
N PRO A 59 10.85 -26.73 44.03
CA PRO A 59 11.53 -27.87 44.61
C PRO A 59 11.69 -28.93 43.51
N SER A 60 12.90 -29.48 43.38
CA SER A 60 13.19 -30.56 42.45
C SER A 60 12.15 -31.67 42.60
N PRO A 61 11.78 -32.37 41.51
CA PRO A 61 10.75 -33.39 41.56
C PRO A 61 11.19 -34.45 42.56
N THR A 62 10.55 -34.45 43.73
CA THR A 62 10.80 -35.47 44.74
C THR A 62 9.98 -36.67 44.28
N THR A 63 10.59 -37.50 43.44
CA THR A 63 10.04 -38.81 43.10
C THR A 63 9.86 -39.58 44.40
N LEU A 64 8.61 -39.95 44.70
CA LEU A 64 8.34 -40.87 45.80
C LEU A 64 9.18 -42.14 45.57
N PRO A 65 9.96 -42.59 46.56
CA PRO A 65 10.75 -43.82 46.43
C PRO A 65 9.81 -45.00 46.14
N ALA A 66 10.30 -46.07 45.52
CA ALA A 66 9.51 -47.27 45.39
C ALA A 66 9.08 -47.76 46.79
N PHE A 67 7.82 -48.18 46.95
CA PHE A 67 7.37 -48.79 48.20
C PHE A 67 8.27 -49.97 48.50
N SER A 68 9.07 -49.84 49.55
CA SER A 68 9.95 -50.89 50.03
C SER A 68 9.32 -51.42 51.31
N THR A 69 9.10 -52.73 51.37
CA THR A 69 8.71 -53.36 52.63
C THR A 69 9.76 -53.05 53.70
N PRO A 70 9.35 -52.79 54.96
CA PRO A 70 10.29 -52.58 56.04
C PRO A 70 11.29 -53.72 56.10
N GLN A 71 12.60 -53.41 56.10
CA GLN A 71 13.66 -54.41 56.21
C GLN A 71 13.73 -55.07 57.59
N THR A 72 13.10 -54.46 58.59
CA THR A 72 13.05 -54.93 59.97
C THR A 72 11.70 -54.57 60.60
N TRP A 73 11.13 -55.53 61.33
CA TRP A 73 9.89 -55.40 62.09
C TRP A 73 10.21 -55.42 63.58
N GLU A 74 9.57 -54.60 64.40
CA GLU A 74 9.88 -54.54 65.84
C GLU A 74 8.66 -54.94 66.68
N TRP A 75 8.88 -55.83 67.66
CA TRP A 75 7.88 -56.14 68.68
C TRP A 75 8.54 -56.12 70.07
N LYS A 76 8.03 -55.27 70.96
CA LYS A 76 8.56 -55.05 72.33
C LYS A 76 10.07 -54.77 72.38
N GLY A 77 10.62 -53.99 71.44
CA GLY A 77 12.05 -53.67 71.43
C GLY A 77 12.93 -54.73 70.76
N VAL A 78 12.37 -55.83 70.27
CA VAL A 78 13.12 -56.89 69.59
C VAL A 78 12.89 -56.75 68.08
N PRO A 79 13.96 -56.63 67.25
CA PRO A 79 13.84 -56.62 65.81
C PRO A 79 13.70 -58.04 65.23
N TYR A 80 12.91 -58.15 64.17
CA TYR A 80 12.59 -59.36 63.42
C TYR A 80 12.79 -59.09 61.93
N THR A 81 13.24 -60.10 61.20
CA THR A 81 13.55 -59.95 59.77
C THR A 81 12.30 -60.02 58.89
N THR A 82 11.24 -60.69 59.38
CA THR A 82 9.95 -60.75 58.70
C THR A 82 8.80 -60.43 59.64
N ILE A 83 7.67 -60.03 59.05
CA ILE A 83 6.43 -59.81 59.79
C ILE A 83 5.90 -61.11 60.39
N GLU A 84 6.16 -62.28 59.80
CA GLU A 84 5.79 -63.57 60.40
C GLU A 84 6.54 -63.83 61.69
N GLU A 85 7.84 -63.54 61.74
CA GLU A 85 8.65 -63.73 62.95
C GLU A 85 8.15 -62.84 64.09
N ALA A 86 7.88 -61.56 63.80
CA ALA A 86 7.32 -60.62 64.77
C ALA A 86 5.93 -61.04 65.26
N ALA A 87 5.04 -61.47 64.35
CA ALA A 87 3.70 -61.92 64.69
C ALA A 87 3.71 -63.23 65.50
N ASN A 88 4.60 -64.17 65.16
CA ASN A 88 4.79 -65.41 65.91
C ASN A 88 5.31 -65.15 67.32
N ALA A 89 6.20 -64.17 67.51
CA ALA A 89 6.70 -63.76 68.82
C ALA A 89 5.65 -62.98 69.64
N ALA A 90 4.70 -62.32 68.98
CA ALA A 90 3.60 -61.62 69.63
C ALA A 90 2.44 -62.55 70.06
N ALA A 91 2.24 -63.67 69.36
CA ALA A 91 1.14 -64.58 69.58
C ALA A 91 1.41 -65.55 70.76
N PRO A 92 0.48 -65.71 71.72
CA PRO A 92 0.58 -66.72 72.77
C PRO A 92 0.77 -68.14 72.21
N ASN A 93 1.56 -68.97 72.91
CA ASN A 93 1.88 -70.35 72.53
C ASN A 93 0.63 -71.27 72.47
N THR A 94 -0.50 -70.80 72.99
CA THR A 94 -1.78 -71.50 73.05
C THR A 94 -2.62 -71.34 71.79
N ILE A 95 -2.26 -70.44 70.87
CA ILE A 95 -2.99 -70.26 69.61
C ILE A 95 -2.54 -71.32 68.59
N PRO A 96 -3.46 -72.12 68.03
CA PRO A 96 -3.16 -73.08 66.97
C PRO A 96 -2.50 -72.43 65.72
N ASN A 97 -1.60 -73.16 65.06
CA ASN A 97 -0.81 -72.64 63.94
C ASN A 97 -1.66 -72.26 62.71
N ASP A 98 -2.75 -72.99 62.46
CA ASP A 98 -3.74 -72.71 61.41
C ASP A 98 -4.41 -71.34 61.59
N VAL A 99 -4.71 -70.95 62.84
CA VAL A 99 -5.25 -69.63 63.15
C VAL A 99 -4.21 -68.53 62.89
N LYS A 100 -2.95 -68.76 63.27
CA LYS A 100 -1.84 -67.81 63.00
C LYS A 100 -1.62 -67.60 61.51
N GLU A 101 -1.60 -68.68 60.74
CA GLU A 101 -1.46 -68.63 59.29
C GLU A 101 -2.64 -67.89 58.64
N TRP A 102 -3.87 -68.17 59.08
CA TRP A 102 -5.04 -67.45 58.61
C TRP A 102 -4.95 -65.95 58.88
N VAL A 103 -4.58 -65.52 60.09
CA VAL A 103 -4.39 -64.10 60.43
C VAL A 103 -3.30 -63.48 59.55
N MET A 104 -2.16 -64.16 59.35
CA MET A 104 -1.08 -63.64 58.50
C MET A 104 -1.50 -63.50 57.03
N ASN A 105 -2.32 -64.42 56.52
CA ASN A 105 -2.88 -64.32 55.18
C ASN A 105 -3.84 -63.13 55.06
N VAL A 106 -4.67 -62.88 56.08
CA VAL A 106 -5.54 -61.70 56.14
C VAL A 106 -4.71 -60.41 56.16
N VAL A 107 -3.67 -60.32 56.99
CA VAL A 107 -2.78 -59.16 57.06
C VAL A 107 -2.05 -58.92 55.75
N ARG A 108 -1.46 -59.96 55.15
CA ARG A 108 -0.82 -59.86 53.81
C ARG A 108 -1.79 -59.36 52.76
N SER A 109 -3.00 -59.93 52.73
CA SER A 109 -4.03 -59.54 51.78
C SER A 109 -4.43 -58.08 51.98
N PHE A 110 -4.58 -57.62 53.23
CA PHE A 110 -4.87 -56.23 53.56
C PHE A 110 -3.73 -55.29 53.14
N VAL A 111 -2.47 -55.60 53.47
CA VAL A 111 -1.31 -54.78 53.10
C VAL A 111 -1.17 -54.66 51.59
N MET A 112 -1.23 -55.77 50.86
CA MET A 112 -1.09 -55.74 49.39
C MET A 112 -2.28 -55.06 48.72
N ARG A 113 -3.50 -55.25 49.22
CA ARG A 113 -4.69 -54.69 48.59
C ARG A 113 -4.88 -53.23 48.92
N ASP A 114 -4.75 -52.85 50.19
CA ASP A 114 -5.17 -51.52 50.63
C ASP A 114 -3.98 -50.58 50.72
N VAL A 115 -2.84 -51.02 51.28
CA VAL A 115 -1.66 -50.16 51.44
C VAL A 115 -0.92 -49.97 50.12
N VAL A 116 -0.56 -51.07 49.44
CA VAL A 116 0.18 -50.98 48.17
C VAL A 116 -0.66 -50.30 47.09
N SER A 117 -1.93 -50.67 46.92
CA SER A 117 -2.80 -49.99 45.94
C SER A 117 -2.99 -48.51 46.25
N SER A 118 -3.11 -48.13 47.53
CA SER A 118 -3.19 -46.71 47.89
C SER A 118 -1.90 -45.96 47.57
N TYR A 119 -0.75 -46.59 47.80
CA TYR A 119 0.55 -46.01 47.47
C TYR A 119 0.74 -45.83 45.96
N GLU A 120 0.41 -46.84 45.17
CA GLU A 120 0.48 -46.79 43.71
C GLU A 120 -0.47 -45.72 43.14
N ALA A 121 -1.70 -45.64 43.66
CA ALA A 121 -2.66 -44.61 43.26
C ALA A 121 -2.18 -43.20 43.61
N LEU A 122 -1.54 -43.02 44.77
CA LEU A 122 -0.95 -41.75 45.15
C LEU A 122 0.23 -41.38 44.24
N ARG A 123 1.11 -42.35 43.96
CA ARG A 123 2.24 -42.18 43.05
C ARG A 123 1.77 -41.76 41.65
N GLN A 124 0.81 -42.49 41.09
CA GLN A 124 0.23 -42.15 39.79
C GLN A 124 -0.38 -40.74 39.78
N LYS A 125 -1.14 -40.36 40.81
CA LYS A 125 -1.69 -39.00 40.92
C LYS A 125 -0.62 -37.92 40.99
N MET A 126 0.51 -38.22 41.65
CA MET A 126 1.66 -37.30 41.68
C MET A 126 2.32 -37.17 40.31
N ASP A 127 2.52 -38.27 39.61
CA ASP A 127 3.11 -38.29 38.27
C ASP A 127 2.20 -37.53 37.28
N GLU A 128 0.90 -37.79 37.27
CA GLU A 128 -0.08 -37.06 36.45
C GLU A 128 -0.12 -35.56 36.77
N ARG A 129 0.01 -35.18 38.05
CA ARG A 129 0.07 -33.77 38.44
C ARG A 129 1.38 -33.14 37.97
N HIS A 130 2.48 -33.87 38.05
CA HIS A 130 3.78 -33.41 37.58
C HIS A 130 3.75 -33.19 36.07
N GLU A 131 3.27 -34.16 35.28
CA GLU A 131 3.12 -34.05 33.83
C GLU A 131 2.22 -32.88 33.44
N ARG A 132 1.04 -32.72 34.06
CA ARG A 132 0.15 -31.57 33.81
C ARG A 132 0.83 -30.24 34.14
N THR A 133 1.63 -30.18 35.20
CA THR A 133 2.34 -28.95 35.60
C THR A 133 3.45 -28.63 34.61
N VAL A 134 4.20 -29.63 34.16
CA VAL A 134 5.27 -29.49 33.16
C VAL A 134 4.68 -29.04 31.82
N ALA A 135 3.64 -29.71 31.33
CA ALA A 135 2.97 -29.35 30.07
C ALA A 135 2.43 -27.91 30.11
N SER A 136 1.78 -27.52 31.20
CA SER A 136 1.31 -26.13 31.38
C SER A 136 2.44 -25.11 31.40
N LEU A 137 3.61 -25.46 31.97
CA LEU A 137 4.77 -24.57 32.01
C LEU A 137 5.44 -24.46 30.63
N GLU A 138 5.51 -25.57 29.89
CA GLU A 138 6.02 -25.59 28.52
C GLU A 138 5.20 -24.70 27.60
N ASP A 139 3.86 -24.79 27.67
CA ASP A 139 2.96 -23.92 26.92
C ASP A 139 3.14 -22.44 27.29
N GLU A 140 3.29 -22.11 28.58
CA GLU A 140 3.53 -20.74 29.03
C GLU A 140 4.88 -20.20 28.54
N VAL A 141 5.94 -21.01 28.64
CA VAL A 141 7.29 -20.63 28.19
C VAL A 141 7.30 -20.43 26.67
N LEU A 142 6.64 -21.30 25.91
CA LEU A 142 6.55 -21.19 24.46
C LEU A 142 5.79 -19.92 24.04
N ALA A 143 4.66 -19.62 24.68
CA ALA A 143 3.90 -18.39 24.44
C ALA A 143 4.74 -17.14 24.74
N ARG A 144 5.49 -17.13 25.85
CA ARG A 144 6.40 -16.02 26.20
C ARG A 144 7.54 -15.85 25.19
N ILE A 145 8.12 -16.94 24.69
CA ILE A 145 9.17 -16.91 23.66
C ILE A 145 8.59 -16.33 22.36
N HIS A 146 7.41 -16.78 21.94
CA HIS A 146 6.75 -16.31 20.73
C HIS A 146 6.50 -14.79 20.77
N VAL A 147 5.98 -14.27 21.89
CA VAL A 147 5.78 -12.83 22.09
C VAL A 147 7.11 -12.05 22.03
N LYS A 148 8.19 -12.59 22.59
CA LYS A 148 9.52 -11.95 22.53
C LYS A 148 10.08 -11.91 21.11
N ILE A 149 9.91 -12.98 20.33
CA ILE A 149 10.34 -13.04 18.93
C ILE A 149 9.58 -11.97 18.12
N MET A 150 8.25 -11.93 18.24
CA MET A 150 7.44 -10.90 17.57
C MET A 150 7.84 -9.48 17.97
N ALA A 151 8.14 -9.24 19.26
CA ALA A 151 8.58 -7.93 19.73
C ALA A 151 9.94 -7.50 19.15
N VAL A 152 10.87 -8.44 18.94
CA VAL A 152 12.16 -8.16 18.29
C VAL A 152 11.96 -7.87 16.81
N GLU A 153 11.17 -8.69 16.12
CA GLU A 153 10.87 -8.49 14.69
C GLU A 153 10.20 -7.12 14.43
N MET A 154 9.18 -6.76 15.22
CA MET A 154 8.54 -5.45 15.13
C MET A 154 9.52 -4.29 15.37
N ARG A 155 10.47 -4.47 16.31
CA ARG A 155 11.49 -3.46 16.59
C ARG A 155 12.42 -3.26 15.40
N ASP A 156 12.81 -4.33 14.72
CA ASP A 156 13.70 -4.23 13.56
C ASP A 156 12.98 -3.66 12.34
N GLN A 157 11.73 -4.05 12.10
CA GLN A 157 10.88 -3.39 11.09
C GLN A 157 10.74 -1.88 11.37
N LEU A 158 10.54 -1.48 12.63
CA LEU A 158 10.46 -0.07 13.03
C LEU A 158 11.77 0.69 12.76
N LYS A 159 12.93 0.06 12.97
CA LYS A 159 14.24 0.67 12.65
C LYS A 159 14.37 0.91 11.15
N VAL A 160 13.99 -0.06 10.32
CA VAL A 160 14.04 0.07 8.85
C VAL A 160 13.10 1.19 8.38
N ALA A 161 11.86 1.21 8.87
CA ALA A 161 10.90 2.26 8.54
C ALA A 161 11.41 3.65 8.94
N ARG A 162 12.04 3.78 10.13
CA ARG A 162 12.65 5.05 10.57
C ARG A 162 13.77 5.51 9.65
N ALA A 163 14.63 4.59 9.18
CA ALA A 163 15.69 4.93 8.24
C ALA A 163 15.10 5.43 6.90
N GLN A 164 14.08 4.75 6.36
CA GLN A 164 13.39 5.16 5.13
C GLN A 164 12.74 6.54 5.24
N ILE A 165 12.08 6.83 6.37
CA ILE A 165 11.52 8.16 6.64
C ILE A 165 12.61 9.24 6.66
N GLY A 166 13.79 8.93 7.21
CA GLY A 166 14.95 9.82 7.20
C GLY A 166 15.39 10.18 5.78
N THR A 167 15.53 9.18 4.91
CA THR A 167 15.88 9.38 3.49
C THR A 167 14.84 10.21 2.77
N LEU A 168 13.55 9.86 2.90
CA LEU A 168 12.46 10.60 2.26
C LEU A 168 12.39 12.06 2.72
N SER A 169 12.67 12.33 4.00
CA SER A 169 12.75 13.69 4.53
C SER A 169 13.89 14.50 3.91
N ALA A 170 15.05 13.89 3.70
CA ALA A 170 16.19 14.53 3.05
C ALA A 170 15.88 14.84 1.57
N ASP A 171 15.25 13.91 0.85
CA ASP A 171 14.84 14.10 -0.54
C ASP A 171 13.79 15.20 -0.68
N SER A 172 12.79 15.23 0.22
CA SER A 172 11.79 16.30 0.26
C SER A 172 12.43 17.68 0.44
N LYS A 173 13.42 17.82 1.34
CA LYS A 173 14.18 19.07 1.49
C LYS A 173 14.94 19.46 0.23
N ARG A 174 15.56 18.49 -0.48
CA ARG A 174 16.23 18.75 -1.76
C ARG A 174 15.25 19.22 -2.83
N LEU A 175 14.09 18.58 -2.92
CA LEU A 175 13.04 18.94 -3.89
C LEU A 175 12.51 20.35 -3.65
N ILE A 176 12.26 20.73 -2.38
CA ILE A 176 11.84 22.09 -2.01
C ILE A 176 12.88 23.12 -2.49
N LYS A 177 14.17 22.83 -2.30
CA LYS A 177 15.25 23.72 -2.76
C LYS A 177 15.25 23.88 -4.29
N VAL A 178 15.11 22.78 -5.03
CA VAL A 178 15.06 22.82 -6.51
C VAL A 178 13.82 23.58 -6.98
N ASN A 179 12.66 23.36 -6.36
CA ASN A 179 11.43 24.05 -6.73
C ASN A 179 11.51 25.58 -6.51
N ASN A 180 12.13 26.00 -5.41
CA ASN A 180 12.36 27.42 -5.14
C ASN A 180 13.29 28.04 -6.19
N ASN A 181 14.36 27.33 -6.58
CA ASN A 181 15.27 27.79 -7.64
C ASN A 181 14.54 27.91 -8.99
N LEU A 182 13.75 26.90 -9.37
CA LEU A 182 12.96 26.92 -10.61
C LEU A 182 11.94 28.07 -10.60
N THR A 183 11.34 28.36 -9.46
CA THR A 183 10.41 29.49 -9.31
C THR A 183 11.12 30.82 -9.58
N LEU A 184 12.36 30.98 -9.11
CA LEU A 184 13.18 32.17 -9.39
C LEU A 184 13.56 32.27 -10.87
N GLU A 185 13.93 31.16 -11.51
CA GLU A 185 14.22 31.12 -12.95
C GLU A 185 13.00 31.49 -13.80
N VAL A 186 11.82 30.97 -13.45
CA VAL A 186 10.56 31.32 -14.14
C VAL A 186 10.26 32.81 -13.97
N GLN A 187 10.45 33.38 -12.78
CA GLN A 187 10.26 34.82 -12.56
C GLN A 187 11.24 35.66 -13.39
N ALA A 188 12.49 35.22 -13.53
CA ALA A 188 13.47 35.90 -14.38
C ALA A 188 13.05 35.85 -15.86
N ILE A 189 12.66 34.68 -16.36
CA ILE A 189 12.19 34.53 -17.75
C ILE A 189 10.95 35.38 -18.02
N CYS A 190 9.99 35.42 -17.08
CA CYS A 190 8.81 36.27 -17.21
C CYS A 190 9.19 37.75 -17.31
N LYS A 191 10.20 38.20 -16.54
CA LYS A 191 10.70 39.57 -16.62
C LYS A 191 11.36 39.85 -17.96
N ASP A 192 12.25 38.97 -18.42
CA ASP A 192 12.93 39.13 -19.71
C ASP A 192 11.93 39.19 -20.88
N PHE A 193 10.84 38.41 -20.79
CA PHE A 193 9.78 38.45 -21.79
C PHE A 193 8.99 39.76 -21.79
N GLU A 194 8.70 40.30 -20.60
CA GLU A 194 8.04 41.62 -20.47
C GLU A 194 8.93 42.74 -21.02
N ASP A 195 10.23 42.72 -20.71
CA ASP A 195 11.21 43.67 -21.24
C ASP A 195 11.29 43.57 -22.79
N TYR A 196 11.32 42.36 -23.34
CA TYR A 196 11.32 42.14 -24.79
C TYR A 196 10.03 42.64 -25.46
N LYS A 197 8.87 42.42 -24.84
CA LYS A 197 7.58 42.92 -25.34
C LYS A 197 7.56 44.44 -25.42
N ASP A 198 8.09 45.13 -24.41
CA ASP A 198 8.20 46.59 -24.39
C ASP A 198 9.16 47.11 -25.46
N GLU A 199 10.27 46.40 -25.71
CA GLU A 199 11.18 46.73 -26.81
C GLU A 199 10.51 46.61 -28.19
N ILE A 200 9.82 45.50 -28.46
CA ILE A 200 9.08 45.29 -29.71
C ILE A 200 8.01 46.36 -29.91
N LYS A 201 7.31 46.75 -28.84
CA LYS A 201 6.34 47.84 -28.89
C LYS A 201 7.00 49.16 -29.28
N GLY A 202 8.14 49.51 -28.68
CA GLY A 202 8.90 50.72 -29.04
C GLY A 202 9.37 50.72 -30.51
N GLN A 203 9.80 49.57 -31.02
CA GLN A 203 10.16 49.40 -32.43
C GLN A 203 8.94 49.60 -33.36
N MET A 204 7.79 49.05 -32.98
CA MET A 204 6.53 49.19 -33.73
C MET A 204 6.03 50.65 -33.75
N ASP A 205 6.10 51.36 -32.63
CA ASP A 205 5.74 52.78 -32.54
C ASP A 205 6.64 53.66 -33.41
N THR A 206 7.93 53.33 -33.49
CA THR A 206 8.91 53.99 -34.36
C THR A 206 8.60 53.73 -35.84
N LEU A 207 8.30 52.48 -36.20
CA LEU A 207 7.92 52.09 -37.56
C LEU A 207 6.65 52.81 -38.01
N TYR A 208 5.63 52.87 -37.15
CA TYR A 208 4.38 53.56 -37.44
C TYR A 208 4.61 55.06 -37.66
N SER A 209 5.42 55.69 -36.79
CA SER A 209 5.80 57.10 -36.92
C SER A 209 6.52 57.39 -38.25
N ASN A 210 7.45 56.52 -38.65
CA ASN A 210 8.15 56.63 -39.95
C ASN A 210 7.20 56.46 -41.14
N MET A 211 6.25 55.52 -41.05
CA MET A 211 5.24 55.30 -42.10
C MET A 211 4.32 56.52 -42.26
N VAL A 212 3.91 57.16 -41.16
CA VAL A 212 3.13 58.41 -41.19
C VAL A 212 3.93 59.53 -41.86
N ALA A 213 5.19 59.74 -41.47
CA ALA A 213 6.05 60.77 -42.06
C ALA A 213 6.29 60.54 -43.58
N LEU A 214 6.48 59.29 -43.99
CA LEU A 214 6.60 58.91 -45.40
C LEU A 214 5.32 59.25 -46.18
N LYS A 215 4.15 58.93 -45.61
CA LYS A 215 2.86 59.23 -46.23
C LYS A 215 2.66 60.73 -46.42
N GLU A 216 2.97 61.55 -45.41
CA GLU A 216 2.92 63.01 -45.52
C GLU A 216 3.88 63.55 -46.60
N ALA A 217 5.10 63.01 -46.69
CA ALA A 217 6.06 63.40 -47.71
C ALA A 217 5.59 63.02 -49.13
N GLN A 218 4.97 61.85 -49.28
CA GLN A 218 4.35 61.41 -50.53
C GLN A 218 3.20 62.33 -50.94
N GLU A 219 2.31 62.70 -50.02
CA GLU A 219 1.20 63.61 -50.28
C GLU A 219 1.70 64.99 -50.74
N LYS A 220 2.67 65.57 -50.02
CA LYS A 220 3.32 66.85 -50.41
C LYS A 220 3.93 66.80 -51.81
N THR A 221 4.62 65.71 -52.14
CA THR A 221 5.25 65.52 -53.47
C THR A 221 4.18 65.39 -54.57
N THR A 222 3.09 64.68 -54.28
CA THR A 222 1.96 64.54 -55.22
C THR A 222 1.29 65.89 -55.51
N THR A 223 1.06 66.72 -54.48
CA THR A 223 0.52 68.07 -54.64
C THR A 223 1.44 68.97 -55.48
N TYR A 224 2.76 68.89 -55.26
CA TYR A 224 3.74 69.66 -56.03
C TYR A 224 3.75 69.27 -57.52
N ILE A 225 3.70 67.98 -57.84
CA ILE A 225 3.65 67.47 -59.22
C ILE A 225 2.36 67.93 -59.92
N VAL A 226 1.22 67.90 -59.23
CA VAL A 226 -0.08 68.31 -59.78
C VAL A 226 -0.16 69.84 -60.01
N SER A 227 0.50 70.66 -59.19
CA SER A 227 0.53 72.12 -59.38
C SER A 227 1.48 72.61 -60.49
N ASN A 228 2.53 71.86 -60.83
CA ASN A 228 3.61 72.34 -61.72
C ASN A 228 3.65 71.72 -63.13
N HIS A 229 2.70 70.86 -63.53
CA HIS A 229 2.68 70.29 -64.87
C HIS A 229 1.32 70.37 -65.59
N ARG A 230 1.27 71.22 -66.63
CA ARG A 230 0.37 71.04 -67.79
C ARG A 230 0.66 69.69 -68.45
N PRO A 231 -0.36 69.04 -69.07
CA PRO A 231 -0.25 67.66 -69.53
C PRO A 231 0.63 67.57 -70.79
N VAL A 232 1.89 67.17 -70.64
CA VAL A 232 2.71 66.68 -71.75
C VAL A 232 3.44 65.40 -71.33
N ASN A 233 2.91 64.30 -71.85
CA ASN A 233 3.58 63.03 -72.17
C ASN A 233 4.38 62.32 -71.06
N LEU A 234 3.65 61.69 -70.13
CA LEU A 234 4.19 60.80 -69.09
C LEU A 234 4.48 59.36 -69.58
N VAL A 235 4.02 58.99 -70.78
CA VAL A 235 4.12 57.61 -71.29
C VAL A 235 5.56 57.27 -71.72
N ASN A 236 6.36 58.26 -72.14
CA ASN A 236 7.73 58.02 -72.62
C ASN A 236 8.79 57.97 -71.51
N ARG A 237 8.51 58.45 -70.28
CA ARG A 237 9.50 58.46 -69.18
C ARG A 237 9.40 57.25 -68.24
N LEU A 238 8.32 56.47 -68.31
CA LEU A 238 8.16 55.24 -67.53
C LEU A 238 8.91 54.04 -68.14
N SER A 239 9.36 54.14 -69.39
CA SER A 239 10.14 53.09 -70.07
C SER A 239 11.63 53.06 -69.67
N GLU A 240 12.17 54.15 -69.11
CA GLU A 240 13.61 54.27 -68.79
C GLU A 240 13.98 53.96 -67.33
N LEU A 241 13.01 53.72 -66.43
CA LEU A 241 13.27 53.45 -65.01
C LEU A 241 13.04 51.99 -64.58
N SER A 242 12.87 51.07 -65.53
CA SER A 242 12.69 49.64 -65.26
C SER A 242 14.02 48.91 -65.06
N SER A 243 14.61 49.03 -63.85
CA SER A 243 15.33 47.98 -63.06
C SER A 243 16.49 48.54 -62.19
N PRO A 244 16.89 47.90 -61.06
CA PRO A 244 16.11 47.11 -60.09
C PRO A 244 16.54 47.38 -58.62
N ILE A 245 15.67 47.89 -57.74
CA ILE A 245 15.88 47.80 -56.28
C ILE A 245 14.52 47.59 -55.60
N LEU A 246 14.19 46.33 -55.30
CA LEU A 246 13.35 45.78 -54.20
C LEU A 246 12.69 44.46 -54.64
N PRO A 247 13.16 43.29 -54.17
CA PRO A 247 12.39 42.05 -54.26
C PRO A 247 11.69 41.74 -52.93
N SER A 248 10.56 41.05 -53.05
CA SER A 248 9.66 40.55 -51.98
C SER A 248 8.65 41.62 -51.58
N ILE A 249 7.44 41.64 -52.12
CA ILE A 249 6.43 40.59 -52.01
C ILE A 249 5.69 40.53 -53.35
N ARG A 250 5.85 39.44 -54.11
CA ARG A 250 4.99 39.16 -55.26
C ARG A 250 4.21 37.89 -54.97
N GLU A 251 2.91 38.05 -55.03
CA GLU A 251 1.85 37.04 -55.01
C GLU A 251 1.91 36.18 -56.28
N GLY A 252 3.05 35.51 -56.45
CA GLY A 252 3.47 34.75 -57.62
C GLY A 252 4.74 33.96 -57.33
N SER A 253 4.90 33.44 -56.12
CA SER A 253 5.99 32.52 -55.81
C SER A 253 5.84 31.24 -56.63
N HIS A 254 6.90 30.86 -57.32
CA HIS A 254 6.92 29.69 -58.18
C HIS A 254 6.62 28.46 -57.31
N ASP A 255 5.86 27.49 -57.81
CA ASP A 255 5.49 26.28 -57.04
C ASP A 255 6.70 25.59 -56.37
N LYS A 256 7.88 25.69 -57.00
CA LYS A 256 9.16 25.24 -56.46
C LYS A 256 9.52 25.90 -55.12
N ASP A 257 9.32 27.21 -54.98
CA ASP A 257 9.65 27.95 -53.76
C ASP A 257 8.71 27.56 -52.61
N LYS A 258 7.42 27.35 -52.92
CA LYS A 258 6.41 26.86 -51.96
C LYS A 258 6.73 25.45 -51.46
N ILE A 259 7.08 24.55 -52.38
CA ILE A 259 7.48 23.16 -52.06
C ILE A 259 8.76 23.18 -51.21
N GLN A 260 9.75 24.01 -51.57
CA GLN A 260 10.99 24.13 -50.82
C GLN A 260 10.75 24.61 -49.38
N GLN A 261 9.96 25.66 -49.20
CA GLN A 261 9.63 26.19 -47.87
C GLN A 261 8.88 25.15 -47.04
N ALA A 262 7.86 24.50 -47.60
CA ALA A 262 7.10 23.48 -46.89
C ALA A 262 7.97 22.29 -46.46
N ASN A 263 8.90 21.85 -47.32
CA ASN A 263 9.74 20.69 -47.04
C ASN A 263 10.82 20.97 -45.98
N VAL A 264 11.27 22.22 -45.82
CA VAL A 264 12.19 22.64 -44.74
C VAL A 264 11.52 22.56 -43.36
N HIS A 265 10.20 22.73 -43.30
CA HIS A 265 9.43 22.68 -42.05
C HIS A 265 8.80 21.31 -41.74
N LEU A 266 9.05 20.29 -42.57
CA LEU A 266 8.61 18.92 -42.27
C LEU A 266 9.58 18.26 -41.28
N GLU A 267 9.03 17.69 -40.20
CA GLU A 267 9.79 16.95 -39.19
C GLU A 267 9.24 15.52 -39.01
N GLY A 268 10.06 14.65 -38.40
CA GLY A 268 9.66 13.29 -38.04
C GLY A 268 9.31 12.38 -39.24
N ARG A 269 8.25 11.57 -39.09
CA ARG A 269 7.87 10.57 -40.11
C ARG A 269 7.34 11.18 -41.41
N ALA A 270 6.80 12.40 -41.36
CA ALA A 270 6.36 13.12 -42.55
C ALA A 270 7.55 13.52 -43.45
N ALA A 271 8.67 13.95 -42.84
CA ALA A 271 9.90 14.26 -43.57
C ALA A 271 10.51 13.01 -44.24
N LEU A 272 10.46 11.85 -43.57
CA LEU A 272 10.91 10.57 -44.14
C LEU A 272 10.09 10.16 -45.37
N TYR A 273 8.77 10.30 -45.30
CA TYR A 273 7.88 9.96 -46.41
C TYR A 273 8.04 10.93 -47.60
N MET A 274 8.31 12.21 -47.33
CA MET A 274 8.50 13.24 -48.35
C MET A 274 9.95 13.40 -48.82
N LYS A 275 10.86 12.50 -48.41
CA LYS A 275 12.30 12.54 -48.73
C LYS A 275 12.60 12.63 -50.24
N GLU A 276 11.74 12.07 -51.08
CA GLU A 276 11.85 12.18 -52.54
C GLU A 276 11.86 13.64 -53.02
N TYR A 277 11.07 14.52 -52.41
CA TYR A 277 11.06 15.95 -52.74
C TYR A 277 12.32 16.66 -52.25
N ALA A 278 12.91 16.23 -51.12
CA ALA A 278 14.19 16.76 -50.66
C ALA A 278 15.32 16.40 -51.64
N ILE A 279 15.31 15.17 -52.18
CA ILE A 279 16.25 14.74 -53.21
C ILE A 279 16.04 15.55 -54.50
N LYS A 280 14.81 15.68 -55.00
CA LYS A 280 14.51 16.46 -56.21
C LYS A 280 14.95 17.92 -56.09
N LEU A 281 14.72 18.54 -54.92
CA LEU A 281 15.15 19.92 -54.64
C LEU A 281 16.68 20.07 -54.65
N THR A 282 17.41 19.13 -54.03
CA THR A 282 18.88 19.18 -53.95
C THR A 282 19.56 18.80 -55.26
N SER A 283 18.96 17.92 -56.06
CA SER A 283 19.48 17.51 -57.37
C SER A 283 19.07 18.46 -58.51
N GLY A 284 18.33 19.54 -58.21
CA GLY A 284 17.83 20.49 -59.21
C GLY A 284 16.85 19.89 -60.23
N GLN A 285 16.27 18.72 -59.91
CA GLN A 285 15.26 18.09 -60.75
C GLN A 285 13.93 18.86 -60.67
N ASP A 286 13.05 18.64 -61.65
CA ASP A 286 11.70 19.17 -61.57
C ASP A 286 10.98 18.58 -60.36
N VAL A 287 10.50 19.47 -59.49
CA VAL A 287 9.81 19.13 -58.24
C VAL A 287 8.31 18.99 -58.44
N GLY A 288 7.79 19.31 -59.63
CA GLY A 288 6.37 19.27 -59.94
C GLY A 288 5.59 20.44 -59.37
N THR A 289 4.26 20.29 -59.35
CA THR A 289 3.34 21.36 -58.93
C THR A 289 3.03 21.31 -57.44
N TRP A 290 2.66 22.44 -56.86
CA TRP A 290 2.25 22.53 -55.45
C TRP A 290 1.04 21.62 -55.14
N ALA A 291 0.14 21.46 -56.10
CA ALA A 291 -1.04 20.58 -55.97
C ALA A 291 -0.64 19.10 -55.83
N GLU A 292 0.34 18.63 -56.61
CA GLU A 292 0.82 17.25 -56.52
C GLU A 292 1.55 16.98 -55.21
N TYR A 293 2.39 17.91 -54.78
CA TYR A 293 3.06 17.88 -53.47
C TYR A 293 2.03 17.79 -52.32
N THR A 294 1.00 18.64 -52.34
CA THR A 294 -0.04 18.67 -51.31
C THR A 294 -0.86 17.39 -51.29
N ARG A 295 -1.23 16.85 -52.45
CA ARG A 295 -1.96 15.56 -52.55
C ARG A 295 -1.14 14.40 -51.99
N LYS A 296 0.17 14.37 -52.26
CA LYS A 296 1.07 13.31 -51.76
C LYS A 296 1.32 13.46 -50.27
N LEU A 297 1.44 14.68 -49.76
CA LEU A 297 1.51 14.96 -48.32
C LEU A 297 0.21 14.55 -47.62
N GLU A 298 -0.95 14.88 -48.20
CA GLU A 298 -2.25 14.49 -47.66
C GLU A 298 -2.44 12.97 -47.68
N MET A 299 -1.99 12.27 -48.74
CA MET A 299 -1.93 10.82 -48.75
C MET A 299 -0.98 10.27 -47.68
N ALA A 300 0.17 10.92 -47.43
CA ALA A 300 1.08 10.54 -46.36
C ALA A 300 0.41 10.66 -44.98
N TYR A 301 -0.31 11.76 -44.73
CA TYR A 301 -1.05 11.98 -43.48
C TYR A 301 -2.28 11.06 -43.36
N LYS A 302 -2.94 10.70 -44.47
CA LYS A 302 -3.99 9.68 -44.50
C LYS A 302 -3.43 8.25 -44.32
N MET A 303 -2.18 8.02 -44.72
CA MET A 303 -1.41 6.79 -44.46
C MET A 303 -0.74 6.75 -43.09
N LEU A 304 -0.60 7.89 -42.39
CA LEU A 304 -0.42 7.92 -40.94
C LEU A 304 -1.72 7.44 -40.30
N ASP A 305 -1.90 6.12 -40.35
CA ASP A 305 -3.07 5.41 -39.86
C ASP A 305 -3.44 5.92 -38.45
N PRO A 306 -4.67 6.45 -38.26
CA PRO A 306 -5.18 6.79 -36.94
C PRO A 306 -4.98 5.65 -35.93
N LYS A 307 -4.97 4.39 -36.38
CA LYS A 307 -4.62 3.24 -35.55
C LYS A 307 -3.16 3.24 -35.12
N HIS A 308 -2.21 3.46 -36.03
CA HIS A 308 -0.79 3.56 -35.68
C HIS A 308 -0.47 4.76 -34.78
N THR A 309 -1.20 5.87 -34.94
CA THR A 309 -1.09 7.02 -34.04
C THR A 309 -1.64 6.68 -32.65
N ALA A 310 -2.82 6.05 -32.58
CA ALA A 310 -3.39 5.59 -31.31
C ALA A 310 -2.53 4.51 -30.63
N GLN A 311 -1.91 3.61 -31.39
CA GLN A 311 -0.93 2.63 -30.89
C GLN A 311 0.27 3.34 -30.28
N SER A 312 0.87 4.30 -30.99
CA SER A 312 2.04 5.03 -30.51
C SER A 312 1.73 5.82 -29.22
N LEU A 313 0.55 6.43 -29.14
CA LEU A 313 0.09 7.13 -27.92
C LEU A 313 -0.19 6.17 -26.78
N LEU A 314 -0.81 5.02 -27.06
CA LEU A 314 -1.07 3.98 -26.08
C LEU A 314 0.23 3.40 -25.53
N ASP A 315 1.20 3.08 -26.40
CA ASP A 315 2.51 2.55 -26.02
C ASP A 315 3.30 3.56 -25.18
N ALA A 316 3.29 4.83 -25.56
CA ALA A 316 3.91 5.89 -24.77
C ALA A 316 3.25 6.02 -23.38
N HIS A 317 1.91 5.93 -23.31
CA HIS A 317 1.17 5.95 -22.06
C HIS A 317 1.48 4.72 -21.18
N CYS A 318 1.62 3.54 -21.78
CA CYS A 318 1.97 2.29 -21.09
C CYS A 318 3.45 2.22 -20.66
N ALA A 319 4.36 2.96 -21.32
CA ALA A 319 5.76 3.04 -20.91
C ALA A 319 5.96 3.84 -19.62
N ILE A 320 5.02 4.75 -19.30
CA ILE A 320 5.04 5.52 -18.06
C ILE A 320 4.49 4.65 -16.92
N ARG A 321 5.19 4.65 -15.78
CA ARG A 321 4.69 4.02 -14.57
C ARG A 321 3.70 4.94 -13.87
N HIS A 322 2.44 4.55 -13.83
CA HIS A 322 1.41 5.33 -13.16
C HIS A 322 1.37 5.04 -11.66
N LYS A 323 0.99 6.04 -10.87
CA LYS A 323 0.94 5.94 -9.40
C LYS A 323 -0.22 5.06 -8.92
N THR A 324 -1.33 5.05 -9.65
CA THR A 324 -2.54 4.25 -9.37
C THR A 324 -3.10 3.69 -10.67
N MET A 325 -3.82 2.58 -10.59
CA MET A 325 -4.56 2.01 -11.74
C MET A 325 -5.64 2.99 -12.22
N ILE A 326 -6.23 3.77 -11.32
CA ILE A 326 -7.17 4.85 -11.66
C ILE A 326 -6.54 5.86 -12.63
N ALA A 327 -5.36 6.41 -12.31
CA ALA A 327 -4.68 7.40 -13.16
C ALA A 327 -4.25 6.81 -14.51
N PHE A 328 -3.86 5.52 -14.51
CA PHE A 328 -3.58 4.81 -15.76
C PHE A 328 -4.82 4.67 -16.64
N ALA A 329 -5.97 4.31 -16.05
CA ALA A 329 -7.19 3.99 -16.78
C ALA A 329 -7.79 5.19 -17.54
N GLU A 330 -7.63 6.42 -17.04
CA GLU A 330 -8.19 7.65 -17.63
C GLU A 330 -7.81 7.83 -19.10
N ASN A 331 -6.51 7.77 -19.40
CA ASN A 331 -6.02 7.90 -20.77
C ASN A 331 -6.00 6.57 -21.52
N PHE A 332 -5.80 5.44 -20.82
CA PHE A 332 -5.78 4.13 -21.47
C PHE A 332 -7.10 3.82 -22.19
N ARG A 333 -8.25 4.10 -21.54
CA ARG A 333 -9.58 3.92 -22.14
C ARG A 333 -9.81 4.75 -23.40
N ALA A 334 -9.15 5.91 -23.53
CA ALA A 334 -9.30 6.79 -24.69
C ALA A 334 -8.55 6.29 -25.93
N TYR A 335 -7.41 5.61 -25.73
CA TYR A 335 -6.53 5.16 -26.81
C TYR A 335 -6.73 3.68 -27.18
N ALA A 336 -7.01 2.81 -26.21
CA ALA A 336 -7.11 1.37 -26.41
C ALA A 336 -8.10 0.96 -27.54
N PRO A 337 -9.35 1.48 -27.61
CA PRO A 337 -10.28 1.11 -28.69
C PRO A 337 -9.81 1.53 -30.09
N LYS A 338 -8.99 2.58 -30.18
CA LYS A 338 -8.52 3.16 -31.44
C LYS A 338 -7.22 2.54 -31.92
N SER A 339 -6.51 1.84 -31.04
CA SER A 339 -5.20 1.24 -31.32
C SER A 339 -5.28 -0.01 -32.20
N GLY A 340 -6.39 -0.73 -32.20
CA GLY A 340 -6.53 -1.99 -32.92
C GLY A 340 -5.70 -3.15 -32.35
N TYR A 341 -5.18 -3.04 -31.12
CA TYR A 341 -4.66 -4.19 -30.37
C TYR A 341 -5.77 -5.19 -30.04
N SER A 342 -5.42 -6.48 -29.90
CA SER A 342 -6.35 -7.48 -29.40
C SER A 342 -6.59 -7.32 -27.89
N ASP A 343 -7.63 -7.97 -27.38
CA ASP A 343 -7.91 -7.97 -25.95
C ASP A 343 -6.74 -8.54 -25.14
N GLU A 344 -6.08 -9.58 -25.65
CA GLU A 344 -4.90 -10.21 -25.03
C GLU A 344 -3.73 -9.24 -24.91
N ASP A 345 -3.41 -8.50 -25.98
CA ASP A 345 -2.32 -7.51 -25.99
C ASP A 345 -2.62 -6.35 -25.02
N LEU A 346 -3.87 -5.90 -24.99
CA LEU A 346 -4.30 -4.84 -24.07
C LEU A 346 -4.26 -5.33 -22.61
N ILE A 347 -4.64 -6.58 -22.34
CA ILE A 347 -4.54 -7.19 -21.01
C ILE A 347 -3.08 -7.30 -20.56
N ILE A 348 -2.14 -7.65 -21.45
CA ILE A 348 -0.71 -7.67 -21.12
C ILE A 348 -0.25 -6.27 -20.67
N LYS A 349 -0.61 -5.23 -21.42
CA LYS A 349 -0.29 -3.84 -21.07
C LYS A 349 -0.90 -3.41 -19.74
N ILE A 350 -2.13 -3.82 -19.43
CA ILE A 350 -2.76 -3.56 -18.12
C ILE A 350 -2.04 -4.32 -17.00
N ARG A 351 -1.64 -5.58 -17.24
CA ARG A 351 -0.94 -6.44 -16.27
C ARG A 351 0.35 -5.82 -15.78
N GLU A 352 1.11 -5.20 -16.69
CA GLU A 352 2.37 -4.53 -16.39
C GLU A 352 2.21 -3.34 -15.44
N GLN A 353 1.06 -2.65 -15.49
CA GLN A 353 0.80 -1.46 -14.68
C GLN A 353 0.24 -1.77 -13.28
N ARG A 354 -0.05 -3.03 -12.97
CA ARG A 354 -0.62 -3.43 -11.68
C ARG A 354 0.30 -3.10 -10.51
N SER A 355 -0.30 -2.65 -9.41
CA SER A 355 0.38 -2.59 -8.11
C SER A 355 0.51 -3.99 -7.51
N THR A 356 1.42 -4.15 -6.55
CA THR A 356 1.63 -5.42 -5.85
C THR A 356 0.34 -5.96 -5.22
N HIS A 357 -0.50 -5.07 -4.66
CA HIS A 357 -1.76 -5.48 -4.05
C HIS A 357 -2.74 -6.08 -5.07
N ILE A 358 -2.91 -5.43 -6.22
CA ILE A 358 -3.76 -5.96 -7.30
C ILE A 358 -3.20 -7.30 -7.77
N GLN A 359 -1.88 -7.41 -7.94
CA GLN A 359 -1.24 -8.66 -8.34
C GLN A 359 -1.55 -9.80 -7.36
N THR A 360 -1.43 -9.58 -6.05
CA THR A 360 -1.74 -10.59 -5.02
C THR A 360 -3.20 -11.04 -5.08
N VAL A 361 -4.15 -10.10 -5.12
CA VAL A 361 -5.58 -10.43 -5.16
C VAL A 361 -5.94 -11.20 -6.43
N MET A 362 -5.36 -10.81 -7.56
CA MET A 362 -5.58 -11.52 -8.82
C MET A 362 -5.01 -12.94 -8.79
N SER A 363 -3.80 -13.14 -8.25
CA SER A 363 -3.21 -14.49 -8.12
C SER A 363 -4.06 -15.40 -7.23
N VAL A 364 -4.57 -14.90 -6.11
CA VAL A 364 -5.48 -15.67 -5.25
C VAL A 364 -6.78 -16.01 -6.01
N THR A 365 -7.35 -15.04 -6.72
CA THR A 365 -8.59 -15.25 -7.50
C THR A 365 -8.39 -16.31 -8.57
N GLU A 366 -7.27 -16.24 -9.31
CA GLU A 366 -6.90 -17.20 -10.35
C GLU A 366 -6.74 -18.62 -9.79
N THR A 367 -6.20 -18.77 -8.57
CA THR A 367 -6.09 -20.10 -7.91
C THR A 367 -7.42 -20.66 -7.43
N LEU A 368 -8.34 -19.81 -7.00
CA LEU A 368 -9.63 -20.24 -6.44
C LEU A 368 -10.66 -20.52 -7.53
N ASP A 369 -10.71 -19.66 -8.54
CA ASP A 369 -11.66 -19.75 -9.63
C ASP A 369 -11.12 -19.00 -10.86
N PRO A 370 -10.39 -19.70 -11.75
CA PRO A 370 -9.84 -19.11 -12.97
C PRO A 370 -10.92 -18.50 -13.88
N SER A 371 -12.16 -19.00 -13.82
CA SER A 371 -13.25 -18.52 -14.66
C SER A 371 -13.71 -17.10 -14.32
N LYS A 372 -13.31 -16.59 -13.14
CA LYS A 372 -13.57 -15.21 -12.72
C LYS A 372 -12.59 -14.19 -13.26
N ILE A 373 -11.49 -14.62 -13.89
CA ILE A 373 -10.55 -13.69 -14.52
C ILE A 373 -11.12 -13.28 -15.89
N PRO A 374 -11.46 -12.00 -16.10
CA PRO A 374 -12.04 -11.58 -17.37
C PRO A 374 -11.05 -11.73 -18.52
N THR A 375 -11.55 -12.08 -19.70
CA THR A 375 -10.76 -12.24 -20.92
C THR A 375 -10.89 -11.06 -21.88
N THR A 376 -11.85 -10.16 -21.67
CA THR A 376 -11.94 -8.89 -22.40
C THR A 376 -11.12 -7.83 -21.65
N TRP A 377 -10.43 -6.94 -22.38
CA TRP A 377 -9.57 -5.96 -21.72
C TRP A 377 -10.35 -4.96 -20.87
N MET A 378 -11.60 -4.62 -21.26
CA MET A 378 -12.42 -3.67 -20.51
C MET A 378 -12.82 -4.25 -19.16
N ASP A 379 -13.34 -5.48 -19.14
CA ASP A 379 -13.75 -6.14 -17.91
C ASP A 379 -12.54 -6.43 -17.02
N TYR A 380 -11.40 -6.79 -17.62
CA TYR A 380 -10.15 -7.00 -16.90
C TYR A 380 -9.64 -5.71 -16.24
N LEU A 381 -9.72 -4.58 -16.92
CA LEU A 381 -9.37 -3.27 -16.38
C LEU A 381 -10.31 -2.87 -15.23
N GLU A 382 -11.62 -3.06 -15.41
CA GLU A 382 -12.61 -2.76 -14.36
C GLU A 382 -12.39 -3.62 -13.12
N PHE A 383 -12.10 -4.92 -13.31
CA PHE A 383 -11.75 -5.81 -12.22
C PHE A 383 -10.51 -5.33 -11.45
N CYS A 384 -9.47 -4.86 -12.15
CA CYS A 384 -8.29 -4.27 -11.50
C CYS A 384 -8.63 -3.00 -10.71
N LEU A 385 -9.50 -2.15 -11.24
CA LEU A 385 -9.94 -0.91 -10.58
C LEU A 385 -10.78 -1.21 -9.33
N GLU A 386 -11.67 -2.19 -9.38
CA GLU A 386 -12.50 -2.58 -8.24
C GLU A 386 -11.63 -3.04 -7.07
N ILE A 387 -10.59 -3.83 -7.34
CA ILE A 387 -9.60 -4.25 -6.33
C ILE A 387 -8.90 -3.03 -5.72
N GLU A 388 -8.43 -2.09 -6.55
CA GLU A 388 -7.73 -0.89 -6.07
C GLU A 388 -8.65 0.01 -5.23
N ILE A 389 -9.89 0.23 -5.66
CA ILE A 389 -10.88 1.04 -4.93
C ILE A 389 -11.18 0.42 -3.58
N LYS A 390 -11.42 -0.90 -3.51
CA LYS A 390 -11.65 -1.61 -2.23
C LYS A 390 -10.44 -1.50 -1.31
N HIS A 391 -9.23 -1.61 -1.85
CA HIS A 391 -7.99 -1.45 -1.08
C HIS A 391 -7.86 -0.05 -0.49
N LEU A 392 -8.10 1.00 -1.29
CA LEU A 392 -8.07 2.38 -0.84
C LEU A 392 -9.15 2.66 0.22
N GLN A 393 -10.34 2.09 0.06
CA GLN A 393 -11.41 2.19 1.06
C GLN A 393 -11.03 1.51 2.38
N GLN A 394 -10.39 0.35 2.35
CA GLN A 394 -9.90 -0.31 3.57
C GLN A 394 -8.82 0.51 4.28
N ILE A 395 -7.87 1.08 3.54
CA ILE A 395 -6.84 1.96 4.10
C ILE A 395 -7.46 3.23 4.70
N SER A 396 -8.49 3.79 4.06
CA SER A 396 -9.21 4.97 4.55
C SER A 396 -10.11 4.65 5.75
N GLY A 397 -10.77 3.49 5.78
CA GLY A 397 -11.60 3.03 6.90
C GLY A 397 -10.78 2.71 8.15
N ASN A 398 -9.56 2.18 7.98
CA ASN A 398 -8.65 1.90 9.08
C ASN A 398 -8.00 3.17 9.68
N LYS A 399 -8.17 4.35 9.04
CA LYS A 399 -7.74 5.64 9.59
C LYS A 399 -8.76 6.30 10.53
N ALA A 400 -9.98 5.76 10.68
CA ALA A 400 -11.05 6.37 11.48
C ALA A 400 -11.24 5.80 12.89
N THR A 401 -10.31 4.98 13.41
CA THR A 401 -10.37 4.45 14.79
C THR A 401 -9.14 4.87 15.61
N GLY A 402 -8.85 6.18 15.59
CA GLY A 402 -7.82 6.79 16.41
C GLY A 402 -8.17 8.24 16.69
N GLN A 403 -8.76 8.48 17.86
CA GLN A 403 -9.00 9.78 18.49
C GLN A 403 -10.01 10.72 17.79
N THR A 404 -11.24 10.74 18.30
CA THR A 404 -11.95 12.01 18.50
C THR A 404 -12.50 12.06 19.91
N ALA A 405 -12.10 13.11 20.60
CA ALA A 405 -12.51 13.47 21.93
C ALA A 405 -14.04 13.58 22.07
N THR A 406 -14.49 13.24 23.26
CA THR A 406 -15.77 13.55 23.86
C THR A 406 -16.16 15.01 23.60
N THR A 407 -17.16 15.23 22.75
CA THR A 407 -17.97 16.45 22.79
C THR A 407 -19.44 16.08 22.88
N ARG A 408 -20.05 16.62 23.92
CA ARG A 408 -21.38 16.38 24.46
C ARG A 408 -22.46 17.14 23.66
N ALA A 409 -23.57 16.46 23.35
CA ALA A 409 -24.95 16.92 23.07
C ALA A 409 -25.53 15.98 21.98
N THR A 410 -26.63 15.24 22.14
CA THR A 410 -27.94 15.60 22.68
C THR A 410 -28.67 14.31 23.08
N ALA A 411 -29.52 14.40 24.10
CA ALA A 411 -30.23 13.31 24.76
C ALA A 411 -31.06 12.41 23.82
N LEU A 412 -30.85 11.09 23.91
CA LEU A 412 -31.81 10.08 23.46
C LEU A 412 -32.64 9.65 24.68
N LYS A 413 -33.94 9.89 24.62
CA LYS A 413 -34.92 9.67 25.68
C LYS A 413 -35.17 8.16 25.82
N ASP A 414 -34.89 7.61 27.00
CA ASP A 414 -35.16 6.21 27.38
C ASP A 414 -36.67 5.96 27.41
N PRO A 415 -37.19 4.93 26.69
CA PRO A 415 -38.61 4.58 26.71
C PRO A 415 -39.13 4.01 28.04
N ASN A 416 -38.27 3.72 29.02
CA ASN A 416 -38.65 3.03 30.27
C ASN A 416 -38.51 3.87 31.55
N ALA A 417 -38.40 5.20 31.46
CA ALA A 417 -38.42 6.04 32.66
C ALA A 417 -39.85 6.15 33.23
N MET A 418 -40.10 5.50 34.38
CA MET A 418 -41.33 5.64 35.16
C MET A 418 -41.29 6.98 35.92
N ASP A 419 -42.28 7.84 35.70
CA ASP A 419 -42.48 9.08 36.46
C ASP A 419 -42.92 8.76 37.89
N THR A 420 -42.07 9.05 38.85
CA THR A 420 -42.47 9.18 40.26
C THR A 420 -41.94 10.50 40.79
N SER A 421 -42.82 11.50 40.88
CA SER A 421 -42.76 12.52 41.93
C SER A 421 -44.03 13.36 41.97
N THR A 422 -44.60 13.42 43.17
CA THR A 422 -45.55 14.42 43.69
C THR A 422 -44.89 15.79 43.84
#